data_AF-A0A961UNN0-F1
#
_entry.id   AF-A0A961UNN0-F1
#
_cell.length_a   1.000
_cell.length_b   1.000
_cell.length_c   1.000
_cell.angle_alpha   90.00
_cell.angle_beta   90.00
_cell.angle_gamma   90.00
#
_symmetry.space_group_name_H-M   'P 1'
#
loop_
_entity.id
_entity.type
_entity.pdbx_description
1 polymer ?
#
loop_
_entity_poly.entity_id
_entity_poly.type
_entity_poly.pdbx_seq_one_letter_code
_entity_poly.pdbx_strand_id
1 'polypeptide(L)' 'MSGLPACPKCSSAYTYEDGALLVCPECAHEWSADAAAQGDGPVHTDANGNVLADGDTVTVIKD' A
#
# COMPACT_ATOMS: atom_id res chain seq x y z
N MET A 1 4.95 23.15 11.40
CA MET A 1 3.68 23.00 10.66
C MET A 1 3.62 21.56 10.23
N SER A 2 2.76 20.77 10.87
CA SER A 2 2.63 19.32 10.68
C SER A 2 2.36 19.02 9.21
N GLY A 3 3.39 18.54 8.50
CA GLY A 3 3.41 18.38 7.05
C GLY A 3 2.80 17.04 6.64
N LEU A 4 1.47 16.95 6.70
CA LEU A 4 0.76 15.83 6.12
C LEU A 4 0.79 15.94 4.59
N PRO A 5 1.00 14.83 3.86
CA PRO A 5 1.08 14.86 2.41
C PRO A 5 -0.28 15.21 1.80
N ALA A 6 -0.27 15.98 0.72
CA ALA A 6 -1.49 16.26 -0.03
C ALA A 6 -2.14 14.97 -0.53
N CYS A 7 -3.47 14.98 -0.68
CA CYS A 7 -4.22 13.81 -1.13
C CYS A 7 -3.77 13.38 -2.54
N PRO A 8 -3.43 12.10 -2.77
CA PRO A 8 -2.96 11.64 -4.08
C PRO A 8 -4.05 11.65 -5.17
N LYS A 9 -5.33 11.70 -4.79
CA LYS A 9 -6.46 11.63 -5.72
C LYS A 9 -6.91 13.00 -6.23
N CYS A 10 -6.88 14.02 -5.37
CA CYS A 10 -7.37 15.36 -5.69
C CYS A 10 -6.33 16.47 -5.46
N SER A 11 -5.12 16.13 -5.00
CA SER A 11 -4.04 17.08 -4.66
C SER A 11 -4.42 18.11 -3.61
N SER A 12 -5.42 17.81 -2.78
CA SER A 12 -5.85 18.65 -1.66
C SER A 12 -4.78 18.71 -0.57
N ALA A 13 -4.48 19.90 -0.07
CA ALA A 13 -3.61 20.09 1.09
C ALA A 13 -4.33 19.88 2.44
N TYR A 14 -5.64 19.64 2.43
CA TYR A 14 -6.48 19.57 3.64
C TYR A 14 -6.68 18.14 4.13
N THR A 15 -5.61 17.38 4.22
CA THR A 15 -5.64 15.99 4.71
C THR A 15 -5.56 15.96 6.23
N TYR A 16 -6.31 15.07 6.88
CA TYR A 16 -6.23 14.87 8.33
C TYR A 16 -5.95 13.41 8.66
N GLU A 17 -5.34 13.15 9.82
CA GLU A 17 -5.13 11.80 10.32
C GLU A 17 -6.37 11.31 11.10
N ASP A 18 -6.88 10.13 10.74
CA ASP A 18 -7.90 9.39 11.47
C ASP A 18 -7.29 8.08 11.97
N GLY A 19 -6.72 8.12 13.18
CA GLY A 19 -5.98 7.00 13.76
C GLY A 19 -4.69 6.69 12.98
N ALA A 20 -4.67 5.58 12.25
CA ALA A 20 -3.54 5.14 11.43
C ALA A 20 -3.67 5.51 9.95
N LEU A 21 -4.79 6.13 9.57
CA LEU A 21 -5.12 6.49 8.20
C LEU A 21 -5.08 8.00 8.03
N LEU A 22 -4.82 8.44 6.80
CA LEU A 22 -4.99 9.80 6.34
C LEU A 22 -6.29 9.86 5.55
N VAL A 23 -7.09 10.87 5.83
CA VAL A 23 -8.41 11.07 5.23
C VAL A 23 -8.45 12.43 4.55
N CYS A 24 -8.98 12.44 3.32
CA CYS A 24 -9.25 13.67 2.58
C CYS A 24 -10.74 14.03 2.65
N PRO A 25 -11.11 15.21 3.20
CA PRO A 25 -12.49 15.66 3.30
C PRO A 25 -13.10 16.09 1.96
N GLU A 26 -12.28 16.40 0.94
CA GLU A 26 -12.79 16.85 -0.36
C GLU A 26 -13.25 15.69 -1.25
N CYS A 27 -12.60 14.53 -1.14
CA CYS A 27 -12.89 13.39 -2.00
C CYS A 27 -13.22 12.10 -1.25
N ALA A 28 -13.28 12.15 0.09
CA ALA A 28 -13.48 11.00 0.97
C ALA A 28 -12.51 9.84 0.67
N HIS A 29 -11.27 10.18 0.29
CA HIS A 29 -10.23 9.19 0.07
C HIS A 29 -9.48 8.95 1.36
N GLU A 30 -9.29 7.67 1.70
CA GLU A 30 -8.64 7.22 2.91
C GLU A 30 -7.40 6.38 2.49
N TRP A 31 -6.22 6.71 3.01
CA TRP A 31 -4.97 6.01 2.72
C TRP A 31 -4.04 6.05 3.93
N SER A 32 -3.20 5.04 4.16
CA SER A 32 -2.27 5.09 5.30
C SER A 32 -1.06 5.98 4.99
N ALA A 33 -0.60 6.78 5.97
CA ALA A 33 0.68 7.50 5.86
C ALA A 33 1.85 6.52 5.67
N ASP A 34 1.75 5.36 6.33
CA ASP A 34 2.69 4.23 6.25
C ASP A 34 2.43 3.27 5.08
N ALA A 35 1.44 3.52 4.21
CA ALA A 35 1.15 2.60 3.09
C ALA A 35 2.27 2.54 2.05
N ALA A 36 3.26 3.44 2.11
CA ALA A 36 4.52 3.29 1.38
C ALA A 36 5.38 2.11 1.86
N ALA A 37 5.01 1.44 2.96
CA ALA A 37 5.68 0.25 3.51
C ALA A 37 4.76 -0.98 3.68
N GLN A 38 3.57 -0.98 3.05
CA GLN A 38 2.67 -2.15 3.02
C GLN A 38 2.30 -2.53 1.58
N GLY A 39 3.30 -2.51 0.70
CA GLY A 39 3.35 -3.46 -0.40
C GLY A 39 4.25 -4.60 0.04
N ASP A 40 3.71 -5.51 0.84
CA ASP A 40 4.04 -6.94 0.79
C ASP A 40 3.25 -7.68 1.88
N GLY A 41 2.16 -8.35 1.45
CA GLY A 41 1.88 -9.66 2.02
C GLY A 41 3.13 -10.54 1.87
N PRO A 42 3.24 -11.68 2.58
CA PRO A 42 4.46 -12.49 2.56
C PRO A 42 5.06 -12.59 1.15
N VAL A 43 6.26 -12.04 0.94
CA VAL A 43 7.00 -12.14 -0.33
C VAL A 43 7.07 -13.62 -0.67
N HIS A 44 6.22 -14.09 -1.56
CA HIS A 44 6.27 -15.48 -1.98
C HIS A 44 7.34 -15.55 -3.05
N THR A 45 8.47 -16.20 -2.74
CA THR A 45 9.56 -16.36 -3.67
C THR A 45 9.55 -17.78 -4.25
N ASP A 46 9.78 -17.92 -5.55
CA ASP A 46 9.94 -19.22 -6.20
C ASP A 46 11.28 -19.87 -5.84
N ALA A 47 11.48 -21.14 -6.19
CA ALA A 47 12.73 -21.86 -5.94
C ALA A 47 13.97 -21.23 -6.62
N ASN A 48 13.76 -20.39 -7.64
CA ASN A 48 14.78 -19.64 -8.38
C ASN A 48 14.99 -18.20 -7.87
N GLY A 49 14.26 -17.76 -6.83
CA GLY A 49 14.46 -16.44 -6.24
C GLY A 49 13.60 -15.31 -6.82
N ASN A 50 12.60 -15.59 -7.67
CA ASN A 50 11.72 -14.55 -8.21
C ASN A 50 10.53 -14.31 -7.29
N VAL A 51 10.14 -13.04 -7.14
CA VAL A 51 8.96 -12.62 -6.37
C VAL A 51 7.70 -12.96 -7.17
N LEU A 52 6.84 -13.79 -6.61
CA LEU A 52 5.53 -14.13 -7.16
C LEU A 52 4.55 -12.99 -6.92
N ALA A 53 3.78 -12.67 -7.96
CA ALA A 53 2.64 -11.77 -7.88
C ALA A 53 1.32 -12.54 -8.00
N ASP A 54 0.23 -11.92 -7.53
CA ASP A 54 -1.12 -12.45 -7.73
C ASP A 54 -1.41 -12.66 -9.22
N GLY A 55 -1.72 -13.92 -9.59
CA GLY A 55 -1.99 -14.33 -10.97
C GLY A 55 -0.85 -15.12 -11.64
N ASP A 56 0.27 -15.34 -10.95
CA ASP A 56 1.35 -16.19 -11.47
C ASP A 56 1.05 -17.69 -11.32
N THR A 57 1.55 -18.50 -12.26
CA THR A 57 1.32 -19.95 -12.29
C THR A 57 2.40 -20.66 -11.48
N VAL A 58 2.08 -21.03 -10.24
CA VAL A 58 2.98 -21.77 -9.36
C VAL A 58 2.90 -23.28 -9.58
N THR A 59 4.06 -23.94 -9.61
CA THR A 59 4.14 -25.40 -9.62
C THR A 59 4.78 -25.89 -8.32
N VAL A 60 4.05 -26.69 -7.55
CA VAL A 60 4.53 -27.22 -6.27
C VAL A 60 5.31 -28.52 -6.52
N ILE A 61 6.55 -28.56 -6.06
CA ILE A 61 7.39 -29.77 -6.08
C ILE A 61 7.43 -30.33 -4.65
N LYS A 62 7.17 -31.62 -4.51
CA LYS A 62 7.23 -32.38 -3.26
C LYS A 62 8.27 -33.49 -3.48
N ASP A 63 9.33 -33.50 -2.67
CA ASP A 63 10.32 -34.59 -2.64
C ASP A 63 9.68 -35.88 -2.12
#